data_AF-A0A173DZ66-F1
#
_entry.id   AF-A0A173DZ66-F1
#
_cell.length_a   1.000
_cell.length_b   1.000
_cell.length_c   1.000
_cell.angle_alpha   90.00
_cell.angle_beta   90.00
_cell.angle_gamma   90.00
#
_symmetry.space_group_name_H-M   'P 1'
#
loop_
_entity.id
_entity.type
_entity.pdbx_description
1 polymer ?
#
loop_
_entity_poly.entity_id
_entity_poly.type
_entity_poly.pdbx_seq_one_letter_code
_entity_poly.pdbx_strand_id
1 'polypeptide(L)'
;MRRHCLLLLLYILCGCSSSSTTRNIHSGRITSQQGYPVILYPQEKECPSPQYPWPSLKKPIITTYSFYCRGTSQFLETETDILYDCDGFTHSLCKNFPFHPRLIDITRVLNKQYSLSIREGFCCQKHLNFLQALGIALPKKHLQGNAVRIWISETPSVEELNRALLSLYKKTSTYPMTIEFSTTNTTLSNGEFFITLTPENLGTLLSIELLYDIETPQKISSSLSHVN
;
A
#
# COMPACT_ATOMS: atom_id res chain seq x y z
N MET A 1 4.67 53.53 -7.76
CA MET A 1 5.03 52.92 -6.46
C MET A 1 5.36 51.45 -6.71
N ARG A 2 6.64 51.12 -6.70
CA ARG A 2 7.23 49.82 -7.04
C ARG A 2 8.15 49.41 -5.89
N ARG A 3 8.25 48.10 -5.66
CA ARG A 3 9.08 47.40 -4.64
C ARG A 3 8.38 47.40 -3.27
N HIS A 4 8.07 46.28 -2.63
CA HIS A 4 8.90 45.10 -2.41
C HIS A 4 8.06 43.82 -2.32
N CYS A 5 8.30 42.90 -3.25
CA CYS A 5 7.80 41.53 -3.21
C CYS A 5 9.03 40.62 -3.34
N LEU A 6 9.75 40.41 -2.23
CA LEU A 6 10.90 39.48 -2.17
C LEU A 6 11.44 39.45 -0.74
N LEU A 7 10.78 38.75 0.19
CA LEU A 7 11.37 38.45 1.50
C LEU A 7 10.76 37.25 2.26
N LEU A 8 9.96 36.39 1.59
CA LEU A 8 9.29 35.25 2.27
C LEU A 8 9.66 33.87 1.72
N LEU A 9 10.75 33.76 0.96
CA LEU A 9 11.18 32.49 0.34
C LEU A 9 12.42 31.84 0.96
N LEU A 10 12.90 32.30 2.13
CA LEU A 10 14.16 31.82 2.70
C LEU A 10 14.06 30.85 3.90
N TYR A 11 12.88 30.33 4.26
CA TYR A 11 12.73 29.49 5.46
C TYR A 11 12.26 28.03 5.23
N ILE A 12 12.26 27.50 4.00
CA ILE A 12 11.87 26.09 3.74
C ILE A 12 12.98 25.31 3.01
N LEU A 13 14.24 25.63 3.28
CA LEU A 13 15.39 24.83 2.85
C LEU A 13 16.31 24.55 4.05
N CYS A 14 15.76 23.88 5.06
CA CYS A 14 16.58 23.27 6.11
C CYS A 14 15.88 21.97 6.55
N GLY A 15 16.50 20.82 6.27
CA GLY A 15 15.99 19.55 6.80
C GLY A 15 16.17 18.30 5.93
N CYS A 16 17.27 18.15 5.20
CA CYS A 16 17.77 16.82 4.80
C CYS A 16 19.28 16.80 5.04
N SER A 17 19.67 16.81 6.31
CA SER A 17 20.98 16.30 6.71
C SER A 17 20.96 14.80 6.43
N SER A 18 21.39 14.40 5.23
CA SER A 18 21.85 13.04 5.00
C SER A 18 23.10 12.88 5.86
N SER A 19 22.98 12.18 6.98
CA SER A 19 24.12 11.71 7.74
C SER A 19 24.95 10.82 6.82
N SER A 20 25.94 11.46 6.17
CA SER A 20 27.00 10.81 5.42
C SER A 20 27.73 9.89 6.40
N THR A 21 27.29 8.64 6.47
CA THR A 21 28.01 7.61 7.23
C THR A 21 29.18 7.20 6.35
N THR A 22 30.34 7.79 6.61
CA THR A 22 31.61 7.39 6.00
C THR A 22 31.92 5.97 6.41
N ARG A 23 32.13 5.08 5.42
CA ARG A 23 32.61 3.72 5.67
C ARG A 23 34.14 3.74 5.62
N ASN A 24 34.77 3.59 6.77
CA ASN A 24 36.22 3.43 6.85
C ASN A 24 36.56 1.94 6.67
N ILE A 25 37.36 1.62 5.65
CA ILE A 25 37.85 0.25 5.44
C ILE A 25 39.17 0.12 6.20
N HIS A 26 39.18 -0.58 7.33
CA HIS A 26 40.41 -0.75 8.11
C HIS A 26 41.37 -1.74 7.43
N SER A 27 42.63 -1.34 7.30
CA SER A 27 43.70 -2.20 6.77
C SER A 27 44.14 -3.25 7.80
N GLY A 28 44.21 -4.52 7.39
CA GLY A 28 44.93 -5.56 8.12
C GLY A 28 46.39 -5.57 7.70
N ARG A 29 47.34 -5.47 8.65
CA ARG A 29 48.78 -5.63 8.35
C ARG A 29 49.13 -7.12 8.24
N ILE A 30 49.84 -7.49 7.18
CA ILE A 30 50.53 -8.78 7.07
C ILE A 30 51.95 -8.50 6.56
N THR A 31 52.94 -9.17 7.13
CA THR A 31 54.35 -9.10 6.71
C THR A 31 54.63 -10.16 5.65
N SER A 32 55.42 -9.83 4.62
CA SER A 32 55.89 -10.83 3.65
C SER A 32 56.89 -11.81 4.29
N GLN A 33 57.10 -12.98 3.68
CA GLN A 33 58.07 -13.98 4.15
C GLN A 33 59.53 -13.49 4.18
N GLN A 34 59.84 -12.34 3.55
CA GLN A 34 61.16 -11.70 3.58
C GLN A 34 61.23 -10.48 4.52
N GLY A 35 60.20 -10.25 5.34
CA GLY A 35 60.19 -9.18 6.35
C GLY A 35 59.90 -7.77 5.81
N TYR A 36 59.69 -7.61 4.50
CA TYR A 36 59.31 -6.32 3.92
C TYR A 36 57.80 -6.08 4.05
N PRO A 37 57.37 -4.86 4.40
CA PRO A 37 55.97 -4.49 4.44
C PRO A 37 55.41 -4.41 3.02
N VAL A 38 54.44 -5.27 2.71
CA VAL A 38 53.71 -5.24 1.43
C VAL A 38 52.39 -4.51 1.65
N ILE A 39 52.18 -3.39 0.97
CA ILE A 39 50.91 -2.67 0.95
C ILE A 39 50.05 -3.34 -0.12
N LEU A 40 49.09 -4.17 0.28
CA LEU A 40 48.30 -5.00 -0.67
C LEU A 40 47.16 -4.24 -1.36
N TYR A 41 46.73 -3.08 -0.88
CA TYR A 41 45.59 -2.36 -1.44
C TYR A 41 45.78 -0.84 -1.44
N PRO A 42 45.23 -0.13 -2.44
CA PRO A 42 45.45 1.30 -2.64
C PRO A 42 44.91 2.14 -1.46
N GLN A 43 45.47 3.35 -1.31
CA GLN A 43 45.16 4.31 -0.25
C GLN A 43 43.65 4.51 -0.05
N GLU A 44 43.23 4.60 1.21
CA GLU A 44 41.87 4.97 1.60
C GLU A 44 41.47 6.25 0.87
N LYS A 45 40.44 6.16 0.03
CA LYS A 45 39.87 7.30 -0.67
C LYS A 45 38.39 7.34 -0.34
N GLU A 46 37.91 8.51 0.09
CA GLU A 46 36.48 8.76 0.21
C GLU A 46 35.83 8.54 -1.15
N CYS A 47 35.04 7.47 -1.25
CA CYS A 47 34.26 7.19 -2.43
C CYS A 47 32.84 7.70 -2.16
N PRO A 48 32.32 8.66 -2.94
CA PRO A 48 30.95 9.09 -2.78
C PRO A 48 30.02 7.90 -3.03
N SER A 49 28.93 7.84 -2.27
CA SER A 49 27.89 6.82 -2.50
C SER A 49 27.46 6.84 -3.97
N PRO A 50 27.29 5.68 -4.61
CA PRO A 50 26.87 5.62 -6.00
C PRO A 50 25.54 6.34 -6.16
N GLN A 51 25.56 7.43 -6.94
CA GLN A 51 24.35 8.16 -7.32
C GLN A 51 23.78 7.49 -8.55
N TYR A 52 22.66 6.81 -8.37
CA TYR A 52 21.90 6.28 -9.48
C TYR A 52 20.86 7.31 -9.93
N PRO A 53 20.69 7.57 -11.23
CA PRO A 53 19.65 8.45 -11.75
C PRO A 53 18.29 7.74 -11.74
N TRP A 54 17.90 7.18 -10.59
CA TRP A 54 16.56 6.62 -10.44
C TRP A 54 15.56 7.77 -10.51
N PRO A 55 14.50 7.66 -11.33
CA PRO A 55 13.46 8.67 -11.35
C PRO A 55 12.83 8.74 -9.95
N SER A 56 12.79 9.94 -9.37
CA SER A 56 12.07 10.18 -8.12
C SER A 56 10.59 9.92 -8.37
N LEU A 57 10.08 8.79 -7.89
CA LEU A 57 8.66 8.46 -8.00
C LEU A 57 7.85 9.51 -7.25
N LYS A 58 6.96 10.21 -7.95
CA LYS A 58 6.07 11.21 -7.34
C LYS A 58 5.03 10.60 -6.40
N LYS A 59 4.71 9.31 -6.59
CA LYS A 59 3.75 8.55 -5.77
C LYS A 59 4.30 7.17 -5.42
N PRO A 60 4.00 6.64 -4.23
CA PRO A 60 4.41 5.29 -3.84
C PRO A 60 3.79 4.24 -4.78
N ILE A 61 4.56 3.20 -5.08
CA ILE A 61 4.07 2.06 -5.86
C ILE A 61 3.24 1.17 -4.95
N ILE A 62 1.98 0.94 -5.33
CA ILE A 62 1.09 0.00 -4.64
C ILE A 62 1.46 -1.42 -5.07
N THR A 63 1.86 -2.23 -4.09
CA THR A 63 2.19 -3.65 -4.24
C THR A 63 1.28 -4.48 -3.34
N THR A 64 1.32 -5.80 -3.47
CA THR A 64 0.59 -6.70 -2.56
C THR A 64 0.97 -6.44 -1.10
N TYR A 65 2.26 -6.20 -0.84
CA TYR A 65 2.78 -5.84 0.48
C TYR A 65 2.32 -4.47 0.98
N SER A 66 1.57 -3.69 0.21
CA SER A 66 0.94 -2.48 0.74
C SER A 66 -0.28 -2.79 1.62
N PHE A 67 -0.84 -4.00 1.50
CA PHE A 67 -2.09 -4.45 2.12
C PHE A 67 -1.90 -5.49 3.24
N TYR A 68 -0.68 -5.69 3.72
CA TYR A 68 -0.44 -6.55 4.88
C TYR A 68 -1.12 -6.00 6.14
N CYS A 69 -1.32 -6.88 7.12
CA CYS A 69 -1.89 -6.51 8.41
C CYS A 69 -0.92 -5.61 9.18
N ARG A 70 -1.37 -4.41 9.58
CA ARG A 70 -0.53 -3.39 10.22
C ARG A 70 -0.79 -3.24 11.72
N GLY A 71 -1.04 -4.35 12.41
CA GLY A 71 -1.15 -4.32 13.86
C GLY A 71 0.07 -3.67 14.52
N THR A 72 -0.19 -3.03 15.65
CA THR A 72 0.72 -2.10 16.32
C THR A 72 1.27 -2.63 17.64
N SER A 73 1.05 -3.92 17.92
CA SER A 73 1.46 -4.57 19.18
C SER A 73 0.91 -3.87 20.44
N GLN A 74 -0.22 -3.18 20.30
CA GLN A 74 -0.96 -2.58 21.42
C GLN A 74 -1.64 -3.65 22.27
N PHE A 75 -2.19 -3.23 23.40
CA PHE A 75 -3.04 -4.08 24.23
C PHE A 75 -4.23 -3.26 24.76
N LEU A 76 -5.29 -3.97 25.12
CA LEU A 76 -6.52 -3.43 25.66
C LEU A 76 -6.88 -4.25 26.90
N GLU A 77 -6.95 -3.58 28.04
CA GLU A 77 -7.44 -4.19 29.27
C GLU A 77 -8.98 -4.23 29.23
N THR A 78 -9.54 -5.41 29.39
CA THR A 78 -10.98 -5.62 29.56
C THR A 78 -11.26 -6.06 30.99
N GLU A 79 -12.54 -6.07 31.40
CA GLU A 79 -12.93 -6.47 32.76
C GLU A 79 -12.45 -7.88 33.15
N THR A 80 -12.27 -8.76 32.16
CA THR A 80 -11.95 -10.17 32.38
C THR A 80 -10.55 -10.58 31.93
N ASP A 81 -9.93 -9.88 30.98
CA ASP A 81 -8.65 -10.28 30.38
C ASP A 81 -7.94 -9.12 29.66
N ILE A 82 -6.69 -9.33 29.23
CA ILE A 82 -5.92 -8.40 28.38
C ILE A 82 -5.92 -8.91 26.94
N LEU A 83 -6.49 -8.12 26.04
CA LEU A 83 -6.46 -8.40 24.60
C LEU A 83 -5.24 -7.74 23.97
N TYR A 84 -4.38 -8.55 23.37
CA TYR A 84 -3.21 -8.06 22.64
C TYR A 84 -3.53 -7.90 21.16
N ASP A 85 -3.02 -6.83 20.57
CA ASP A 85 -2.97 -6.65 19.13
C ASP A 85 -1.93 -7.60 18.50
N CYS A 86 -1.99 -7.78 17.19
CA CYS A 86 -0.92 -8.42 16.43
C CYS A 86 0.26 -7.47 16.23
N ASP A 87 1.45 -8.04 16.09
CA ASP A 87 2.62 -7.32 15.62
C ASP A 87 2.68 -7.45 14.10
N GLY A 88 2.09 -6.48 13.39
CA GLY A 88 1.86 -6.55 11.95
C GLY A 88 3.12 -6.87 11.14
N PHE A 89 4.31 -6.54 11.66
CA PHE A 89 5.59 -6.81 11.03
C PHE A 89 6.01 -8.28 11.10
N THR A 90 5.86 -8.96 12.25
CA THR A 90 6.19 -10.39 12.39
C THR A 90 5.22 -11.29 11.60
N HIS A 91 3.98 -10.85 11.41
CA HIS A 91 3.05 -11.50 10.48
C HIS A 91 3.47 -11.37 9.01
N SER A 92 4.06 -10.22 8.63
CA SER A 92 4.35 -9.83 7.23
C SER A 92 5.61 -10.51 6.66
N LEU A 93 6.63 -10.75 7.48
CA LEU A 93 7.89 -11.33 7.01
C LEU A 93 7.86 -12.84 6.80
N CYS A 94 6.93 -13.54 7.47
CA CYS A 94 7.01 -15.00 7.63
C CYS A 94 5.86 -15.78 6.96
N LYS A 95 4.82 -15.11 6.45
CA LYS A 95 3.64 -15.79 5.89
C LYS A 95 3.17 -15.15 4.59
N ASN A 96 2.90 -16.01 3.60
CA ASN A 96 2.00 -15.65 2.51
C ASN A 96 0.64 -15.29 3.12
N PHE A 97 0.12 -14.11 2.76
CA PHE A 97 -1.21 -13.69 3.17
C PHE A 97 -2.15 -13.68 1.96
N PRO A 98 -3.41 -14.10 2.13
CA PRO A 98 -4.38 -14.02 1.07
C PRO A 98 -4.72 -12.55 0.84
N PHE A 99 -4.53 -12.07 -0.40
CA PHE A 99 -5.03 -10.77 -0.82
C PHE A 99 -5.40 -10.81 -2.29
N HIS A 100 -6.63 -10.41 -2.61
CA HIS A 100 -7.16 -10.58 -3.95
C HIS A 100 -6.55 -9.54 -4.92
N PRO A 101 -5.95 -9.96 -6.05
CA PRO A 101 -5.27 -9.06 -7.00
C PRO A 101 -6.15 -7.91 -7.50
N ARG A 102 -7.46 -8.14 -7.64
CA ARG A 102 -8.41 -7.12 -8.07
C ARG A 102 -8.42 -5.87 -7.18
N LEU A 103 -8.27 -6.02 -5.86
CA LEU A 103 -8.19 -4.88 -4.95
C LEU A 103 -6.91 -4.07 -5.15
N ILE A 104 -5.81 -4.73 -5.55
CA ILE A 104 -4.56 -4.06 -5.92
C ILE A 104 -4.80 -3.21 -7.17
N ASP A 105 -5.47 -3.77 -8.18
CA ASP A 105 -5.76 -3.06 -9.43
C ASP A 105 -6.67 -1.84 -9.20
N ILE A 106 -7.74 -2.01 -8.43
CA ILE A 106 -8.63 -0.92 -8.01
C ILE A 106 -7.81 0.18 -7.32
N THR A 107 -7.02 -0.20 -6.31
CA THR A 107 -6.20 0.75 -5.54
C THR A 107 -5.17 1.46 -6.43
N ARG A 108 -4.57 0.77 -7.40
CA ARG A 108 -3.62 1.36 -8.36
C ARG A 108 -4.29 2.38 -9.28
N VAL A 109 -5.51 2.10 -9.74
CA VAL A 109 -6.30 3.05 -10.52
C VAL A 109 -6.56 4.31 -9.70
N LEU A 110 -7.01 4.15 -8.46
CA LEU A 110 -7.24 5.27 -7.55
C LEU A 110 -5.94 6.05 -7.24
N ASN A 111 -4.83 5.36 -7.00
CA ASN A 111 -3.54 5.98 -6.67
C ASN A 111 -2.98 6.84 -7.81
N LYS A 112 -3.38 6.59 -9.07
CA LYS A 112 -2.99 7.47 -10.19
C LYS A 112 -3.61 8.85 -10.04
N GLN A 113 -4.87 8.91 -9.64
CA GLN A 113 -5.63 10.16 -9.55
C GLN A 113 -5.45 10.81 -8.18
N TYR A 114 -5.67 10.06 -7.11
CA TYR A 114 -5.73 10.60 -5.76
C TYR A 114 -4.42 10.37 -4.98
N SER A 115 -4.20 11.20 -3.95
CA SER A 115 -3.24 10.89 -2.89
C SER A 115 -3.95 10.01 -1.87
N LEU A 116 -3.47 8.78 -1.68
CA LEU A 116 -4.15 7.80 -0.83
C LEU A 116 -3.22 7.11 0.16
N SER A 117 -3.79 6.65 1.25
CA SER A 117 -3.15 5.76 2.22
C SER A 117 -4.03 4.54 2.48
N ILE A 118 -3.44 3.35 2.47
CA ILE A 118 -4.15 2.13 2.85
C ILE A 118 -4.17 2.09 4.38
N ARG A 119 -5.38 2.16 4.95
CA ARG A 119 -5.58 2.05 6.41
C ARG A 119 -5.64 0.60 6.83
N GLU A 120 -6.48 -0.19 6.17
CA GLU A 120 -6.62 -1.63 6.47
C GLU A 120 -6.68 -2.45 5.18
N GLY A 121 -5.89 -3.52 5.11
CA GLY A 121 -5.89 -4.49 4.01
C GLY A 121 -6.31 -5.86 4.50
N PHE A 122 -5.49 -6.88 4.26
CA PHE A 122 -5.61 -8.15 4.96
C PHE A 122 -5.45 -7.94 6.47
N CYS A 123 -6.34 -8.53 7.26
CA CYS A 123 -6.32 -8.46 8.71
C CYS A 123 -6.26 -9.88 9.28
N CYS A 124 -5.34 -10.15 10.22
CA CYS A 124 -5.33 -11.44 10.89
C CYS A 124 -6.43 -11.52 11.96
N GLN A 125 -6.85 -12.72 12.34
CA GLN A 125 -7.93 -12.90 13.33
C GLN A 125 -7.66 -12.17 14.64
N LYS A 126 -6.39 -12.19 15.11
CA LYS A 126 -5.98 -11.51 16.34
C LYS A 126 -6.22 -10.00 16.25
N HIS A 127 -5.75 -9.37 15.17
CA HIS A 127 -5.94 -7.94 14.93
C HIS A 127 -7.41 -7.58 14.75
N LEU A 128 -8.18 -8.40 14.03
CA LEU A 128 -9.60 -8.15 13.83
C LEU A 128 -10.35 -8.13 15.16
N ASN A 129 -10.10 -9.11 16.03
CA ASN A 129 -10.73 -9.18 17.34
C ASN A 129 -10.33 -7.99 18.22
N PHE A 130 -9.06 -7.58 18.16
CA PHE A 130 -8.56 -6.40 18.87
C PHE A 130 -9.27 -5.11 18.41
N LEU A 131 -9.37 -4.88 17.10
CA LEU A 131 -10.09 -3.73 16.54
C LEU A 131 -11.57 -3.73 16.91
N GLN A 132 -12.23 -4.89 16.89
CA GLN A 132 -13.62 -5.03 17.31
C GLN A 132 -13.82 -4.66 18.79
N ALA A 133 -12.90 -5.08 19.66
CA ALA A 133 -12.93 -4.71 21.08
C ALA A 133 -12.72 -3.20 21.30
N LEU A 134 -11.98 -2.52 20.42
CA LEU A 134 -11.86 -1.06 20.39
C LEU A 134 -13.09 -0.34 19.82
N GLY A 135 -14.14 -1.07 19.43
CA GLY A 135 -15.33 -0.50 18.79
C GLY A 135 -15.17 -0.19 17.30
N ILE A 136 -14.05 -0.60 16.68
CA ILE A 136 -13.82 -0.43 15.25
C ILE A 136 -14.42 -1.64 14.52
N ALA A 137 -15.63 -1.47 14.00
CA ALA A 137 -16.26 -2.49 13.17
C ALA A 137 -15.51 -2.64 11.84
N LEU A 138 -14.96 -3.82 11.57
CA LEU A 138 -14.29 -4.18 10.32
C LEU A 138 -14.96 -5.45 9.71
N PRO A 139 -15.31 -5.45 8.41
CA PRO A 139 -15.91 -6.62 7.77
C PRO A 139 -15.01 -7.86 7.85
N LYS A 140 -15.59 -9.05 8.04
CA LYS A 140 -14.84 -10.32 8.06
C LYS A 140 -14.11 -10.61 6.74
N LYS A 141 -14.50 -9.96 5.63
CA LYS A 141 -13.80 -10.06 4.33
C LYS A 141 -12.32 -9.64 4.39
N HIS A 142 -11.91 -8.83 5.37
CA HIS A 142 -10.50 -8.51 5.60
C HIS A 142 -9.68 -9.74 6.02
N LEU A 143 -10.28 -10.75 6.67
CA LEU A 143 -9.61 -12.01 7.02
C LEU A 143 -9.23 -12.85 5.80
N GLN A 144 -9.93 -12.65 4.69
CA GLN A 144 -9.73 -13.38 3.43
C GLN A 144 -8.98 -12.54 2.40
N GLY A 145 -8.64 -11.29 2.73
CA GLY A 145 -8.04 -10.35 1.78
C GLY A 145 -8.97 -9.93 0.65
N ASN A 146 -10.28 -9.96 0.90
CA ASN A 146 -11.35 -9.59 -0.02
C ASN A 146 -11.96 -8.21 0.29
N ALA A 147 -11.35 -7.46 1.22
CA ALA A 147 -11.73 -6.09 1.52
C ALA A 147 -10.50 -5.23 1.81
N VAL A 148 -10.65 -3.93 1.58
CA VAL A 148 -9.64 -2.92 1.88
C VAL A 148 -10.31 -1.60 2.29
N ARG A 149 -9.70 -0.91 3.25
CA ARG A 149 -10.00 0.47 3.61
C ARG A 149 -8.88 1.39 3.16
N ILE A 150 -9.25 2.37 2.35
CA ILE A 150 -8.34 3.35 1.78
C ILE A 150 -8.82 4.72 2.24
N TRP A 151 -7.91 5.53 2.75
CA TRP A 151 -8.17 6.92 3.01
C TRP A 151 -7.62 7.78 1.88
N ILE A 152 -8.40 8.76 1.46
CA ILE A 152 -8.04 9.73 0.42
C ILE A 152 -8.15 11.12 1.03
N SER A 153 -7.17 12.00 0.75
CA SER A 153 -7.11 13.36 1.31
C SER A 153 -8.17 14.32 0.75
N GLU A 154 -8.76 13.95 -0.38
CA GLU A 154 -9.80 14.69 -1.08
C GLU A 154 -11.13 13.94 -0.99
N THR A 155 -12.24 14.62 -1.24
CA THR A 155 -13.57 14.00 -1.27
C THR A 155 -13.99 13.76 -2.72
N PRO A 156 -13.71 12.58 -3.29
CA PRO A 156 -14.09 12.30 -4.66
C PRO A 156 -15.60 12.21 -4.79
N SER A 157 -16.15 12.70 -5.91
CA SER A 157 -17.54 12.42 -6.25
C SER A 157 -17.70 10.96 -6.68
N VAL A 158 -18.90 10.39 -6.53
CA VAL A 158 -19.17 9.01 -6.96
C VAL A 158 -19.00 8.86 -8.47
N GLU A 159 -19.34 9.90 -9.25
CA GLU A 159 -19.16 9.97 -10.70
C GLU A 159 -17.67 10.02 -11.10
N GLU A 160 -16.84 10.71 -10.32
CA GLU A 160 -15.38 10.71 -10.52
C GLU A 160 -14.79 9.32 -10.28
N LEU A 161 -15.18 8.66 -9.18
CA LEU A 161 -14.78 7.28 -8.91
C LEU A 161 -15.23 6.34 -10.01
N ASN A 162 -16.48 6.45 -10.48
CA ASN A 162 -17.00 5.64 -11.57
C ASN A 162 -16.15 5.80 -12.84
N ARG A 163 -15.89 7.05 -13.26
CA ARG A 163 -15.03 7.33 -14.43
C ARG A 163 -13.61 6.76 -14.28
N ALA A 164 -13.04 6.82 -13.09
CA ALA A 164 -11.74 6.23 -12.80
C ALA A 164 -11.77 4.70 -12.97
N LEU A 165 -12.74 4.05 -12.35
CA LEU A 165 -12.84 2.60 -12.26
C LEU A 165 -13.26 1.95 -13.59
N LEU A 166 -13.94 2.67 -14.49
CA LEU A 166 -14.17 2.22 -15.87
C LEU A 166 -12.87 1.86 -16.61
N SER A 167 -11.73 2.46 -16.22
CA SER A 167 -10.43 2.11 -16.81
C SER A 167 -9.98 0.67 -16.52
N LEU A 168 -10.54 0.01 -15.50
CA LEU A 168 -10.28 -1.40 -15.17
C LEU A 168 -10.74 -2.37 -16.27
N TYR A 169 -11.66 -1.96 -17.14
CA TYR A 169 -12.28 -2.82 -18.17
C TYR A 169 -11.81 -2.53 -19.60
N LYS A 170 -10.93 -1.54 -19.79
CA LYS A 170 -10.46 -1.14 -21.13
C LYS A 170 -9.42 -2.07 -21.75
N LYS A 171 -8.87 -3.02 -21.00
CA LYS A 171 -7.94 -4.05 -21.48
C LYS A 171 -8.66 -5.40 -21.51
N THR A 172 -8.25 -6.29 -22.40
CA THR A 172 -8.55 -7.73 -22.37
C THR A 172 -8.45 -8.26 -20.95
N SER A 173 -9.59 -8.29 -20.26
CA SER A 173 -9.70 -8.54 -18.83
C SER A 173 -9.93 -10.02 -18.61
N THR A 174 -9.19 -10.62 -17.69
CA THR A 174 -9.37 -12.00 -17.23
C THR A 174 -10.56 -12.17 -16.26
N TYR A 175 -11.29 -11.09 -15.95
CA TYR A 175 -12.42 -11.08 -15.00
C TYR A 175 -13.77 -10.91 -15.70
N PRO A 176 -14.87 -11.48 -15.16
CA PRO A 176 -16.20 -11.38 -15.74
C PRO A 176 -16.64 -9.90 -15.84
N MET A 177 -16.90 -9.46 -17.06
CA MET A 177 -17.05 -8.05 -17.40
C MET A 177 -18.45 -7.52 -17.09
N THR A 178 -18.74 -7.21 -15.82
CA THR A 178 -19.89 -6.36 -15.48
C THR A 178 -19.42 -4.91 -15.37
N ILE A 179 -19.59 -4.17 -16.46
CA ILE A 179 -19.14 -2.76 -16.59
C ILE A 179 -20.24 -1.78 -16.12
N GLU A 180 -21.45 -2.29 -15.88
CA GLU A 180 -22.56 -1.51 -15.37
C GLU A 180 -22.38 -1.23 -13.88
N PHE A 181 -22.18 0.06 -13.56
CA PHE A 181 -22.08 0.54 -12.20
C PHE A 181 -23.44 1.03 -11.70
N SER A 182 -23.84 0.55 -10.53
CA SER A 182 -24.91 1.12 -9.73
C SER A 182 -24.31 2.12 -8.74
N THR A 183 -24.85 3.33 -8.69
CA THR A 183 -24.33 4.43 -7.86
C THR A 183 -25.42 5.02 -6.99
N THR A 184 -25.08 5.34 -5.75
CA THR A 184 -25.87 6.20 -4.86
C THR A 184 -25.02 7.40 -4.43
N ASN A 185 -25.50 8.23 -3.50
CA ASN A 185 -24.74 9.37 -2.98
C ASN A 185 -23.43 8.96 -2.27
N THR A 186 -23.38 7.76 -1.70
CA THR A 186 -22.24 7.30 -0.86
C THR A 186 -21.74 5.92 -1.26
N THR A 187 -22.32 5.29 -2.27
CA THR A 187 -21.92 3.94 -2.69
C THR A 187 -21.77 3.82 -4.19
N LEU A 188 -20.85 2.96 -4.59
CA LEU A 188 -20.61 2.57 -5.97
C LEU A 188 -20.41 1.06 -6.02
N SER A 189 -21.12 0.37 -6.89
CA SER A 189 -21.01 -1.07 -7.01
C SER A 189 -21.21 -1.56 -8.42
N ASN A 190 -20.72 -2.75 -8.69
CA ASN A 190 -21.05 -3.53 -9.87
C ASN A 190 -21.13 -5.01 -9.48
N GLY A 191 -21.14 -5.92 -10.47
CA GLY A 191 -21.14 -7.37 -10.19
C GLY A 191 -19.87 -7.91 -9.51
N GLU A 192 -18.78 -7.13 -9.42
CA GLU A 192 -17.50 -7.61 -8.89
C GLU A 192 -17.19 -7.08 -7.49
N PHE A 193 -17.53 -5.84 -7.21
CA PHE A 193 -17.15 -5.16 -5.97
C PHE A 193 -18.15 -4.07 -5.57
N PHE A 194 -18.08 -3.70 -4.29
CA PHE A 194 -18.87 -2.67 -3.65
C PHE A 194 -17.94 -1.69 -2.94
N ILE A 195 -18.14 -0.39 -3.15
CA ILE A 195 -17.39 0.71 -2.54
C ILE A 195 -18.36 1.56 -1.75
N THR A 196 -18.04 1.80 -0.48
CA THR A 196 -18.71 2.78 0.38
C THR A 196 -17.77 3.95 0.64
N LEU A 197 -18.29 5.15 0.45
CA LEU A 197 -17.64 6.41 0.77
C LEU A 197 -18.13 6.87 2.15
N THR A 198 -17.21 7.12 3.07
CA THR A 198 -17.51 7.68 4.39
C THR A 198 -16.68 8.94 4.58
N PRO A 199 -17.31 10.14 4.61
CA PRO A 199 -16.61 11.38 4.89
C PRO A 199 -15.97 11.34 6.28
N GLU A 200 -14.73 11.80 6.37
CA GLU A 200 -13.99 12.03 7.62
C GLU A 200 -13.46 13.47 7.66
N ASN A 201 -13.03 13.94 8.84
CA ASN A 201 -12.67 15.36 9.05
C ASN A 201 -11.64 15.94 8.06
N LEU A 202 -10.73 15.12 7.53
CA LEU A 202 -9.63 15.56 6.66
C LEU A 202 -9.61 14.84 5.31
N GLY A 203 -10.67 14.09 4.97
CA GLY A 203 -10.66 13.29 3.75
C GLY A 203 -11.85 12.34 3.68
N THR A 204 -11.73 11.32 2.84
CA THR A 204 -12.79 10.31 2.66
C THR A 204 -12.21 8.92 2.84
N LEU A 205 -12.89 8.11 3.66
CA LEU A 205 -12.62 6.69 3.77
C LEU A 205 -13.42 5.94 2.70
N LEU A 206 -12.71 5.21 1.84
CA LEU A 206 -13.28 4.23 0.93
C LEU A 206 -13.17 2.85 1.54
N SER A 207 -14.31 2.22 1.82
CA SER A 207 -14.36 0.79 2.13
C SER A 207 -14.71 0.03 0.85
N ILE A 208 -13.80 -0.83 0.38
CA ILE A 208 -13.95 -1.59 -0.86
C ILE A 208 -14.03 -3.06 -0.51
N GLU A 209 -15.08 -3.73 -0.95
CA GLU A 209 -15.32 -5.15 -0.75
C GLU A 209 -15.54 -5.85 -2.08
N LEU A 210 -14.91 -7.01 -2.27
CA LEU A 210 -15.25 -7.89 -3.39
C LEU A 210 -16.56 -8.61 -3.10
N LEU A 211 -17.35 -8.83 -4.15
CA LEU A 211 -18.64 -9.53 -4.09
C LEU A 211 -18.54 -10.99 -4.54
N TYR A 212 -17.37 -11.41 -5.04
CA TYR A 212 -17.13 -12.82 -5.33
C TYR A 212 -17.09 -13.62 -4.04
N ASP A 213 -18.02 -14.56 -3.89
CA ASP A 213 -17.81 -15.72 -3.04
C ASP A 213 -16.83 -16.63 -3.76
N ILE A 214 -15.70 -16.95 -3.12
CA ILE A 214 -14.65 -17.83 -3.65
C ILE A 214 -15.18 -19.26 -3.95
N GLU A 215 -16.44 -19.58 -3.61
CA GLU A 215 -17.03 -20.91 -3.73
C GLU A 215 -17.64 -21.24 -5.09
N THR A 216 -17.82 -20.28 -6.01
CA THR A 216 -18.20 -20.59 -7.39
C THR A 216 -17.18 -20.06 -8.37
N PRO A 217 -16.11 -20.81 -8.66
CA PRO A 217 -15.47 -20.69 -9.96
C PRO A 217 -16.54 -21.06 -10.98
N GLN A 218 -17.19 -20.06 -11.57
CA GLN A 218 -17.99 -20.29 -12.77
C GLN A 218 -17.05 -20.94 -13.78
N LYS A 219 -17.22 -22.26 -13.96
CA LYS A 219 -16.73 -22.98 -15.13
C LYS A 219 -17.16 -22.13 -16.31
N ILE A 220 -16.18 -21.57 -17.01
CA ILE A 220 -16.36 -21.06 -18.36
C ILE A 220 -16.87 -22.26 -19.15
N SER A 221 -18.18 -22.36 -19.34
CA SER A 221 -18.79 -23.28 -20.29
C SER A 221 -18.42 -22.76 -21.68
N SER A 222 -17.25 -23.19 -22.14
CA SER A 222 -16.92 -23.20 -23.57
C SER A 222 -17.82 -24.23 -24.23
N SER A 223 -19.00 -23.80 -24.64
CA SER A 223 -19.80 -24.47 -25.66
C SER A 223 -20.13 -23.47 -26.75
N LEU A 224 -19.07 -23.02 -27.43
CA LEU A 224 -19.10 -22.71 -28.85
C LEU A 224 -18.46 -23.91 -29.56
N SER A 225 -19.29 -24.89 -29.92
CA SER A 225 -19.03 -25.69 -31.10
C SER A 225 -20.20 -25.47 -32.04
N HIS A 226 -20.00 -24.49 -32.93
CA HIS A 226 -20.74 -24.39 -34.17
C HIS A 226 -20.53 -25.67 -34.99
N VAL A 227 -21.64 -26.19 -35.52
CA VAL A 227 -21.84 -26.45 -36.95
C VAL A 227 -20.65 -27.08 -37.67
N ASN A 228 -20.71 -28.40 -37.86
CA ASN A 228 -20.83 -29.04 -39.17
C ASN A 228 -21.34 -30.48 -38.98
#